data_AF-A0A968RAG1-F1
#
_entry.id   AF-A0A968RAG1-F1
#
_cell.length_a   1.000
_cell.length_b   1.000
_cell.length_c   1.000
_cell.angle_alpha   90.00
_cell.angle_beta   90.00
_cell.angle_gamma   90.00
#
_symmetry.space_group_name_H-M   'P 1'
#
loop_
_entity.id
_entity.type
_entity.pdbx_description
1 polymer ?
#
loop_
_entity_poly.entity_id
_entity_poly.type
_entity_poly.pdbx_seq_one_letter_code
_entity_poly.pdbx_strand_id
1 'polypeptide(L)'
;MTSSAIIWAYFARVEQAVPAVGQLEFKDGARDIQAPATGAVVRVHVENGDRVEKNQPLLTFNPVASTADLTSIKKTKEALEKENKFYEDVVNGRISGPIPPNLESTIRDRQSLVAQNQVLQALIDELYLNRGGGGDFDASQRGLYVNYKSEFESRVAAAQGQVQELEKQLKQAEDAEQAQRDQIIIAQQQLASAQTQLNYSQQQLTFSQEQVRSATAQKELSEEQLAKSQQVLKSNQGILGRLGPLVEQGAIAELQRERQEQDVFRGENEVIKQQEQIKQREGEINARRGEINKSRGEINTAEVKLTRARESCRN
;
A
#
# COMPACT_ATOMS: atom_id res chain seq x y z
N MET A 1 8.88 -106.30 -127.28
CA MET A 1 8.39 -105.02 -126.71
C MET A 1 6.93 -104.88 -127.10
N THR A 2 6.01 -104.78 -126.16
CA THR A 2 4.59 -104.59 -126.49
C THR A 2 3.99 -103.60 -125.49
N SER A 3 4.02 -102.32 -125.90
CA SER A 3 3.09 -101.20 -125.65
C SER A 3 2.46 -100.90 -124.27
N SER A 4 2.28 -101.86 -123.35
CA SER A 4 1.54 -101.65 -122.09
C SER A 4 2.30 -100.83 -121.02
N ALA A 5 3.63 -100.83 -121.03
CA ALA A 5 4.42 -100.10 -120.02
C ALA A 5 4.41 -98.57 -120.23
N ILE A 6 4.23 -98.10 -121.47
CA ILE A 6 4.25 -96.66 -121.79
C ILE A 6 2.98 -95.97 -121.30
N ILE A 7 1.83 -96.67 -121.31
CA ILE A 7 0.55 -96.13 -120.84
C ILE A 7 0.55 -95.93 -119.32
N TRP A 8 1.23 -96.81 -118.56
CA TRP A 8 1.29 -96.71 -117.10
C TRP A 8 2.14 -95.51 -116.62
N ALA A 9 3.23 -95.19 -117.33
CA ALA A 9 4.10 -94.06 -116.99
C ALA A 9 3.42 -92.68 -117.18
N TYR A 10 2.43 -92.56 -118.06
CA TYR A 10 1.71 -91.30 -118.26
C TYR A 10 0.76 -90.96 -117.09
N PHE A 11 0.25 -91.96 -116.37
CA PHE A 11 -0.75 -91.75 -115.30
C PHE A 11 -0.17 -91.74 -113.87
N ALA A 12 1.03 -92.25 -113.65
CA ALA A 12 1.61 -92.33 -112.32
C ALA A 12 2.24 -90.99 -111.88
N ARG A 13 1.41 -90.06 -111.37
CA ARG A 13 1.90 -88.93 -110.55
C ARG A 13 2.13 -89.41 -109.12
N VAL A 14 3.36 -89.28 -108.63
CA VAL A 14 3.72 -89.57 -107.24
C VAL A 14 3.91 -88.23 -106.51
N GLU A 15 3.10 -87.97 -105.49
CA GLU A 15 3.22 -86.80 -104.61
C GLU A 15 4.24 -87.07 -103.49
N GLN A 16 5.12 -86.09 -103.22
CA GLN A 16 6.16 -86.19 -102.21
C GLN A 16 5.73 -85.44 -100.94
N ALA A 17 5.37 -86.19 -99.90
CA ALA A 17 5.15 -85.66 -98.56
C ALA A 17 6.49 -85.57 -97.80
N VAL A 18 6.76 -84.42 -97.19
CA VAL A 18 7.91 -84.24 -96.27
C VAL A 18 7.38 -84.27 -94.84
N PRO A 19 7.56 -85.37 -94.09
CA PRO A 19 7.17 -85.42 -92.69
C PRO A 19 8.21 -84.66 -91.84
N ALA A 20 7.75 -83.69 -91.05
CA ALA A 20 8.51 -83.09 -89.96
C ALA A 20 7.89 -83.52 -88.62
N VAL A 21 8.70 -84.07 -87.73
CA VAL A 21 8.29 -84.48 -86.38
C VAL A 21 8.48 -83.29 -85.44
N GLY A 22 7.40 -82.82 -84.82
CA GLY A 22 7.44 -81.78 -83.79
C GLY A 22 6.92 -82.32 -82.45
N GLN A 23 7.48 -81.85 -81.34
CA GLN A 23 7.06 -82.20 -79.97
C GLN A 23 6.08 -81.14 -79.47
N LEU A 24 4.95 -81.57 -78.89
CA LEU A 24 3.92 -80.66 -78.38
C LEU A 24 4.35 -80.11 -77.01
N GLU A 25 4.42 -78.79 -76.87
CA GLU A 25 4.54 -78.10 -75.58
C GLU A 25 3.26 -77.32 -75.25
N PHE A 26 3.05 -77.07 -73.95
CA PHE A 26 1.91 -76.29 -73.47
C PHE A 26 2.07 -74.82 -73.87
N LYS A 27 1.01 -74.24 -74.45
CA LYS A 27 1.01 -72.87 -75.00
C LYS A 27 1.42 -71.79 -74.00
N ASP A 28 1.12 -71.98 -72.71
CA ASP A 28 1.38 -71.02 -71.63
C ASP A 28 2.38 -71.52 -70.57
N GLY A 29 3.03 -72.68 -70.80
CA GLY A 29 3.95 -73.32 -69.84
C GLY A 29 3.27 -73.94 -68.60
N ALA A 30 4.02 -74.75 -67.84
CA ALA A 30 3.57 -75.26 -66.55
C ALA A 30 3.74 -74.17 -65.47
N ARG A 31 2.71 -73.99 -64.62
CA ARG A 31 2.74 -72.99 -63.53
C ARG A 31 2.71 -73.69 -62.17
N ASP A 32 3.80 -73.59 -61.43
CA ASP A 32 3.86 -74.07 -60.04
C ASP A 32 3.08 -73.13 -59.11
N ILE A 33 2.19 -73.70 -58.30
CA ILE A 33 1.38 -72.97 -57.32
C ILE A 33 1.95 -73.23 -55.93
N GLN A 34 2.47 -72.20 -55.28
CA GLN A 34 2.97 -72.25 -53.91
C GLN A 34 1.93 -71.73 -52.91
N ALA A 35 1.85 -72.37 -51.75
CA ALA A 35 0.94 -71.96 -50.68
C ALA A 35 1.45 -70.68 -49.98
N PRO A 36 0.59 -69.68 -49.72
CA PRO A 36 1.00 -68.43 -49.06
C PRO A 36 1.24 -68.56 -47.54
N ALA A 37 0.80 -69.67 -46.91
CA ALA A 37 1.00 -69.93 -45.50
C ALA A 37 1.42 -71.39 -45.26
N THR A 38 2.35 -71.60 -44.32
CA THR A 38 2.81 -72.91 -43.89
C THR A 38 1.78 -73.52 -42.93
N GLY A 39 1.00 -74.48 -43.40
CA GLY A 39 0.01 -75.18 -42.59
C GLY A 39 -0.17 -76.63 -43.01
N ALA A 40 -0.69 -77.47 -42.11
CA ALA A 40 -1.05 -78.84 -42.47
C ALA A 40 -2.22 -78.82 -43.47
N VAL A 41 -2.07 -79.53 -44.59
CA VAL A 41 -3.11 -79.69 -45.61
C VAL A 41 -4.22 -80.59 -45.05
N VAL A 42 -5.44 -80.07 -44.95
CA VAL A 42 -6.61 -80.82 -44.47
C VAL A 42 -7.36 -81.49 -45.61
N ARG A 43 -7.44 -80.83 -46.76
CA ARG A 43 -8.12 -81.36 -47.93
C ARG A 43 -7.46 -80.86 -49.21
N VAL A 44 -7.24 -81.79 -50.13
CA VAL A 44 -6.92 -81.52 -51.53
C VAL A 44 -8.24 -81.63 -52.29
N HIS A 45 -8.60 -80.60 -53.07
CA HIS A 45 -9.90 -80.52 -53.75
C HIS A 45 -9.83 -80.88 -55.25
N VAL A 46 -8.65 -81.29 -55.72
CA VAL A 46 -8.40 -81.56 -57.14
C VAL A 46 -7.61 -82.86 -57.27
N GLU A 47 -7.96 -83.65 -58.28
CA GLU A 47 -7.27 -84.88 -58.63
C GLU A 47 -6.28 -84.65 -59.78
N ASN A 48 -5.32 -85.57 -59.92
CA ASN A 48 -4.26 -85.40 -60.90
C ASN A 48 -4.84 -85.56 -62.32
N GLY A 49 -4.82 -84.48 -63.10
CA GLY A 49 -5.41 -84.41 -64.45
C GLY A 49 -6.70 -83.58 -64.55
N ASP A 50 -7.22 -83.07 -63.43
CA ASP A 50 -8.38 -82.19 -63.42
C ASP A 50 -8.09 -80.85 -64.10
N ARG A 51 -9.04 -80.36 -64.90
CA ARG A 51 -9.03 -78.98 -65.39
C ARG A 51 -9.49 -78.05 -64.28
N VAL A 52 -8.61 -77.15 -63.88
CA VAL A 52 -8.89 -76.16 -62.84
C VAL A 52 -9.06 -74.76 -63.42
N GLU A 53 -10.02 -74.01 -62.89
CA GLU A 53 -10.27 -72.62 -63.28
C GLU A 53 -9.58 -71.65 -62.31
N LYS A 54 -9.40 -70.39 -62.75
CA LYS A 54 -8.81 -69.34 -61.91
C LYS A 54 -9.68 -69.09 -60.68
N ASN A 55 -9.05 -69.01 -59.50
CA ASN A 55 -9.68 -68.87 -58.17
C ASN A 55 -10.42 -70.13 -57.66
N GLN A 56 -10.28 -71.28 -58.32
CA GLN A 56 -10.75 -72.54 -57.77
C GLN A 56 -9.89 -72.95 -56.56
N PRO A 57 -10.49 -73.25 -55.39
CA PRO A 57 -9.73 -73.67 -54.22
C PRO A 57 -9.10 -75.03 -54.47
N LEU A 58 -7.76 -75.10 -54.48
CA LEU A 58 -7.02 -76.34 -54.72
C LEU A 58 -6.72 -77.09 -53.43
N LEU A 59 -6.37 -76.35 -52.38
CA LEU A 59 -5.95 -76.88 -51.08
C LEU A 59 -6.67 -76.11 -49.97
N THR A 60 -7.08 -76.81 -48.91
CA THR A 60 -7.53 -76.20 -47.66
C THR A 60 -6.56 -76.56 -46.55
N PHE A 61 -5.99 -75.55 -45.92
CA PHE A 61 -5.11 -75.68 -44.76
C PHE A 61 -5.91 -75.70 -43.46
N ASN A 62 -5.36 -76.34 -42.41
CA ASN A 62 -5.99 -76.38 -41.09
C ASN A 62 -5.98 -74.98 -40.46
N PRO A 63 -7.15 -74.35 -40.23
CA PRO A 63 -7.21 -72.96 -39.80
C PRO A 63 -7.21 -72.78 -38.27
N VAL A 64 -7.04 -73.85 -37.48
CA VAL A 64 -7.32 -73.86 -36.02
C VAL A 64 -6.57 -72.78 -35.24
N ALA A 65 -5.32 -72.44 -35.57
CA ALA A 65 -4.61 -71.35 -34.91
C ALA A 65 -5.14 -69.96 -35.32
N SER A 66 -5.36 -69.72 -36.62
CA SER A 66 -5.72 -68.40 -37.15
C SER A 66 -7.17 -67.98 -36.88
N THR A 67 -8.09 -68.92 -36.69
CA THR A 67 -9.50 -68.61 -36.38
C THR A 67 -9.72 -68.30 -34.88
N ALA A 68 -8.95 -68.93 -34.00
CA ALA A 68 -8.95 -68.64 -32.56
C ALA A 68 -8.46 -67.21 -32.29
N ASP A 69 -7.35 -66.82 -32.92
CA ASP A 69 -6.78 -65.47 -32.80
C ASP A 69 -7.73 -64.39 -33.33
N LEU A 70 -8.34 -64.61 -34.50
CA LEU A 70 -9.28 -63.67 -35.10
C LEU A 70 -10.54 -63.49 -34.25
N THR A 71 -11.01 -64.56 -33.61
CA THR A 71 -12.16 -64.49 -32.68
C THR A 71 -11.79 -63.73 -31.41
N SER A 72 -10.59 -63.95 -30.87
CA SER A 72 -10.09 -63.21 -29.70
C SER A 72 -9.94 -61.72 -30.01
N ILE A 73 -9.29 -61.37 -31.13
CA ILE A 73 -9.10 -59.98 -31.56
C ILE A 73 -10.43 -59.28 -31.80
N LYS A 74 -11.41 -59.96 -32.43
CA LYS A 74 -12.77 -59.40 -32.59
C LYS A 74 -13.42 -59.11 -31.24
N LYS A 75 -13.34 -60.04 -30.29
CA LYS A 75 -13.86 -59.84 -28.93
C LYS A 75 -13.16 -58.68 -28.22
N THR A 76 -11.84 -58.56 -28.33
CA THR A 76 -11.08 -57.44 -27.76
C THR A 76 -11.48 -56.11 -28.38
N LYS A 77 -11.61 -56.05 -29.71
CA LYS A 77 -12.08 -54.85 -30.42
C LYS A 77 -13.47 -54.43 -29.96
N GLU A 78 -14.42 -55.37 -29.91
CA GLU A 78 -15.78 -55.10 -29.45
C GLU A 78 -15.83 -54.63 -27.99
N ALA A 79 -14.96 -55.17 -27.13
CA ALA A 79 -14.84 -54.73 -25.75
C ALA A 79 -14.32 -53.28 -25.67
N LEU A 80 -13.25 -52.97 -26.39
CA LEU A 80 -12.67 -51.61 -26.43
C LEU A 80 -13.62 -50.58 -27.04
N GLU A 81 -14.39 -50.94 -28.08
CA GLU A 81 -15.40 -50.05 -28.65
C GLU A 81 -16.53 -49.73 -27.67
N LYS A 82 -16.94 -50.70 -26.84
CA LYS A 82 -17.90 -50.47 -25.76
C LYS A 82 -17.33 -49.60 -24.65
N GLU A 83 -16.07 -49.82 -24.29
CA GLU A 83 -15.37 -49.04 -23.27
C GLU A 83 -15.20 -47.58 -23.69
N ASN A 84 -14.77 -47.34 -24.93
CA ASN A 84 -14.65 -45.98 -25.49
C ASN A 84 -15.99 -45.24 -25.51
N LYS A 85 -17.07 -45.91 -25.96
CA LYS A 85 -18.41 -45.32 -25.93
C LYS A 85 -18.85 -44.97 -24.52
N PHE A 86 -18.57 -45.84 -23.55
CA PHE A 86 -18.84 -45.55 -22.14
C PHE A 86 -18.08 -44.30 -21.66
N TYR A 87 -16.80 -44.13 -22.00
CA TYR A 87 -16.05 -42.92 -21.64
C TYR A 87 -16.60 -41.66 -22.31
N GLU A 88 -16.94 -41.73 -23.61
CA GLU A 88 -17.56 -40.62 -24.33
C GLU A 88 -18.90 -40.21 -23.69
N ASP A 89 -19.70 -41.19 -23.29
CA ASP A 89 -20.98 -41.00 -22.61
C ASP A 89 -20.79 -40.35 -21.23
N VAL A 90 -19.78 -40.76 -20.45
CA VAL A 90 -19.44 -40.13 -19.17
C VAL A 90 -19.03 -38.66 -19.37
N VAL A 91 -18.19 -38.37 -20.37
CA VAL A 91 -17.74 -37.00 -20.68
C VAL A 91 -18.91 -36.13 -21.13
N ASN A 92 -19.82 -36.68 -21.92
CA ASN A 92 -21.00 -35.99 -22.44
C ASN A 92 -22.19 -35.97 -21.47
N GLY A 93 -22.05 -36.57 -20.28
CA GLY A 93 -23.10 -36.63 -19.26
C GLY A 93 -24.28 -37.55 -19.60
N ARG A 94 -24.10 -38.48 -20.54
CA ARG A 94 -25.11 -39.45 -21.00
C ARG A 94 -24.79 -40.86 -20.48
N ILE A 95 -24.72 -41.05 -19.17
CA ILE A 95 -24.39 -42.37 -18.60
C ILE A 95 -25.52 -43.36 -18.92
N SER A 96 -25.26 -44.33 -19.79
CA SER A 96 -26.19 -45.42 -20.11
C SER A 96 -25.51 -46.77 -19.88
N GLY A 97 -25.93 -47.48 -18.82
CA GLY A 97 -25.43 -48.82 -18.49
C GLY A 97 -24.78 -48.94 -17.11
N PRO A 98 -24.37 -50.16 -16.72
CA PRO A 98 -23.75 -50.43 -15.42
C PRO A 98 -22.37 -49.78 -15.31
N ILE A 99 -22.17 -49.01 -14.24
CA ILE A 99 -20.93 -48.28 -13.97
C ILE A 99 -19.88 -49.26 -13.42
N PRO A 100 -18.67 -49.33 -14.00
CA PRO A 100 -17.56 -50.08 -13.43
C PRO A 100 -17.23 -49.57 -12.01
N PRO A 101 -17.08 -50.46 -11.00
CA PRO A 101 -16.83 -50.04 -9.61
C PRO A 101 -15.59 -49.16 -9.42
N ASN A 102 -14.58 -49.32 -10.28
CA ASN A 102 -13.34 -48.53 -10.25
C ASN A 102 -13.50 -47.08 -10.75
N LEU A 103 -14.63 -46.73 -11.36
CA LEU A 103 -14.89 -45.40 -11.93
C LEU A 103 -16.04 -44.66 -11.24
N GLU A 104 -16.75 -45.33 -10.34
CA GLU A 104 -17.91 -44.78 -9.66
C GLU A 104 -17.60 -43.49 -8.88
N SER A 105 -16.47 -43.46 -8.16
CA SER A 105 -16.03 -42.27 -7.42
C SER A 105 -15.73 -41.10 -8.35
N THR A 106 -14.92 -41.30 -9.39
CA THR A 106 -14.53 -40.25 -10.34
C THR A 106 -15.73 -39.68 -11.09
N ILE A 107 -16.71 -40.51 -11.44
CA ILE A 107 -17.94 -40.05 -12.11
C ILE A 107 -18.78 -39.18 -11.16
N ARG A 108 -18.92 -39.58 -9.89
CA ARG A 108 -19.61 -38.79 -8.86
C ARG A 108 -18.89 -37.46 -8.58
N ASP A 109 -17.57 -37.49 -8.48
CA ASP A 109 -16.75 -36.29 -8.28
C ASP A 109 -16.91 -35.31 -9.44
N ARG A 110 -16.86 -35.80 -10.69
CA ARG A 110 -17.12 -34.97 -11.87
C ARG A 110 -18.52 -34.37 -11.85
N GLN A 111 -19.54 -35.16 -11.52
CA GLN A 111 -20.92 -34.65 -11.41
C GLN A 111 -21.01 -33.54 -10.37
N SER A 112 -20.36 -33.70 -9.21
CA SER A 112 -20.27 -32.65 -8.18
C SER A 112 -19.57 -31.40 -8.69
N LEU A 113 -18.44 -31.54 -9.39
CA LEU A 113 -17.71 -30.39 -9.95
C LEU A 113 -18.48 -29.65 -11.04
N VAL A 114 -19.19 -30.37 -11.91
CA VAL A 114 -20.05 -29.75 -12.93
C VAL A 114 -21.19 -28.98 -12.26
N ALA A 115 -21.84 -29.57 -11.25
CA ALA A 115 -22.88 -28.91 -10.48
C ALA A 115 -22.37 -27.64 -9.77
N GLN A 116 -21.17 -27.70 -9.16
CA GLN A 116 -20.54 -26.54 -8.54
C GLN A 116 -20.22 -25.43 -9.56
N ASN A 117 -19.67 -25.79 -10.73
CA ASN A 117 -19.38 -24.83 -11.79
C ASN A 117 -20.66 -24.14 -12.31
N GLN A 118 -21.77 -24.86 -12.43
CA GLN A 118 -23.06 -24.29 -12.82
C GLN A 118 -23.56 -23.25 -11.79
N VAL A 119 -23.45 -23.56 -10.50
CA VAL A 119 -23.79 -22.62 -9.42
C VAL A 119 -22.89 -21.38 -9.45
N LEU A 120 -21.58 -21.56 -9.61
CA LEU A 120 -20.64 -20.43 -9.70
C LEU A 120 -20.90 -19.54 -10.91
N GLN A 121 -21.22 -20.12 -12.07
CA GLN A 121 -21.58 -19.36 -13.27
C GLN A 121 -22.82 -18.50 -13.04
N ALA A 122 -23.86 -19.06 -12.42
CA ALA A 122 -25.07 -18.32 -12.10
C ALA A 122 -24.81 -17.19 -11.07
N LEU A 123 -23.96 -17.43 -10.07
CA LEU A 123 -23.55 -16.39 -9.12
C LEU A 123 -22.75 -15.27 -9.80
N ILE A 124 -21.88 -15.60 -10.76
CA ILE A 124 -21.16 -14.58 -11.56
C ILE A 124 -22.17 -13.75 -12.36
N ASP A 125 -23.11 -14.41 -13.05
CA ASP A 125 -24.12 -13.74 -13.84
C ASP A 125 -24.98 -12.78 -13.00
N GLU A 126 -25.33 -13.18 -11.78
CA GLU A 126 -26.12 -12.36 -10.87
C GLU A 126 -25.32 -11.24 -10.20
N LEU A 127 -24.21 -11.59 -9.53
CA LEU A 127 -23.49 -10.66 -8.65
C LEU A 127 -22.58 -9.71 -9.42
N TYR A 128 -22.05 -10.15 -10.57
CA TYR A 128 -21.09 -9.35 -11.36
C TYR A 128 -21.70 -8.82 -12.66
N LEU A 129 -22.49 -9.62 -13.38
CA LEU A 129 -23.03 -9.23 -14.69
C LEU A 129 -24.46 -8.69 -14.64
N ASN A 130 -25.10 -8.70 -13.46
CA ASN A 130 -26.46 -8.23 -13.21
C ASN A 130 -27.50 -8.80 -14.20
N ARG A 131 -27.31 -10.06 -14.63
CA ARG A 131 -28.14 -10.75 -15.63
C ARG A 131 -29.20 -11.67 -15.00
N GLY A 132 -29.23 -11.74 -13.67
CA GLY A 132 -30.14 -12.59 -12.90
C GLY A 132 -29.60 -14.01 -12.73
N GLY A 133 -29.64 -14.52 -11.50
CA GLY A 133 -29.13 -15.85 -11.13
C GLY A 133 -30.23 -16.89 -11.14
N GLY A 134 -30.69 -17.31 -12.33
CA GLY A 134 -31.75 -18.30 -12.48
C GLY A 134 -31.26 -19.56 -13.18
N GLY A 135 -30.72 -20.52 -12.43
CA GLY A 135 -30.48 -21.88 -12.91
C GLY A 135 -31.56 -22.84 -12.38
N ASP A 136 -31.90 -23.87 -13.15
CA ASP A 136 -32.69 -24.99 -12.63
C ASP A 136 -31.80 -25.81 -11.69
N PHE A 137 -31.87 -25.49 -10.41
CA PHE A 137 -31.01 -26.06 -9.38
C PHE A 137 -31.71 -27.17 -8.61
N ASP A 138 -31.02 -28.30 -8.43
CA ASP A 138 -31.46 -29.32 -7.49
C ASP A 138 -31.40 -28.83 -6.02
N ALA A 139 -31.87 -29.65 -5.08
CA ALA A 139 -31.88 -29.27 -3.66
C ALA A 139 -30.48 -28.99 -3.08
N SER A 140 -29.45 -29.71 -3.54
CA SER A 140 -28.07 -29.55 -3.06
C SER A 140 -27.39 -28.31 -3.65
N GLN A 141 -27.60 -28.05 -4.94
CA GLN A 141 -27.12 -26.87 -5.65
C GLN A 141 -27.73 -25.58 -5.09
N ARG A 142 -29.02 -25.61 -4.71
CA ARG A 142 -29.68 -24.48 -4.03
C ARG A 142 -29.01 -24.12 -2.72
N GLY A 143 -28.62 -25.11 -1.91
CA GLY A 143 -27.90 -24.88 -0.66
C GLY A 143 -26.55 -24.18 -0.89
N LEU A 144 -25.76 -24.67 -1.84
CA LEU A 144 -24.47 -24.06 -2.21
C LEU A 144 -24.63 -22.62 -2.72
N TYR A 145 -25.60 -22.40 -3.61
CA TYR A 145 -25.91 -21.08 -4.16
C TYR A 145 -26.27 -20.08 -3.06
N VAL A 146 -27.19 -20.45 -2.16
CA VAL A 146 -27.60 -19.59 -1.03
C VAL A 146 -26.42 -19.29 -0.10
N ASN A 147 -25.61 -20.30 0.22
CA ASN A 147 -24.45 -20.13 1.10
C ASN A 147 -23.44 -19.14 0.52
N TYR A 148 -23.02 -19.33 -0.73
CA TYR A 148 -22.05 -18.44 -1.36
C TYR A 148 -22.59 -17.02 -1.56
N LYS A 149 -23.87 -16.88 -1.92
CA LYS A 149 -24.52 -15.57 -2.02
C LYS A 149 -24.54 -14.87 -0.67
N SER A 150 -24.95 -15.57 0.38
CA SER A 150 -24.96 -15.02 1.75
C SER A 150 -23.56 -14.64 2.24
N GLU A 151 -22.54 -15.43 1.92
CA GLU A 151 -21.16 -15.10 2.23
C GLU A 151 -20.70 -13.83 1.51
N PHE A 152 -21.01 -13.71 0.22
CA PHE A 152 -20.70 -12.51 -0.56
C PHE A 152 -21.39 -11.27 0.01
N GLU A 153 -22.70 -11.33 0.25
CA GLU A 153 -23.47 -10.23 0.85
C GLU A 153 -22.91 -9.84 2.23
N SER A 154 -22.51 -10.82 3.04
CA SER A 154 -21.89 -10.57 4.34
C SER A 154 -20.55 -9.83 4.19
N ARG A 155 -19.73 -10.22 3.21
CA ARG A 155 -18.44 -9.54 2.94
C ARG A 155 -18.65 -8.12 2.42
N VAL A 156 -19.63 -7.91 1.54
CA VAL A 156 -19.99 -6.57 1.05
C VAL A 156 -20.49 -5.69 2.19
N ALA A 157 -21.39 -6.19 3.03
CA ALA A 157 -21.89 -5.46 4.19
C ALA A 157 -20.77 -5.11 5.17
N ALA A 158 -19.84 -6.04 5.43
CA ALA A 158 -18.67 -5.78 6.27
C ALA A 158 -17.76 -4.70 5.67
N ALA A 159 -17.48 -4.75 4.37
CA ALA A 159 -16.68 -3.75 3.67
C ALA A 159 -17.37 -2.37 3.67
N GLN A 160 -18.69 -2.32 3.45
CA GLN A 160 -19.47 -1.08 3.55
C GLN A 160 -19.42 -0.49 4.97
N GLY A 161 -19.51 -1.34 6.00
CA GLY A 161 -19.33 -0.92 7.39
C GLY A 161 -17.94 -0.32 7.66
N GLN A 162 -16.89 -0.94 7.10
CA GLN A 162 -15.52 -0.39 7.18
C GLN A 162 -15.39 0.96 6.47
N VAL A 163 -15.99 1.12 5.29
CA VAL A 163 -16.01 2.41 4.58
C VAL A 163 -16.69 3.48 5.42
N GLN A 164 -17.88 3.20 5.98
CA GLN A 164 -18.58 4.15 6.85
C GLN A 164 -17.76 4.53 8.09
N GLU A 165 -17.04 3.58 8.67
CA GLU A 165 -16.17 3.85 9.81
C GLU A 165 -14.97 4.71 9.41
N LEU A 166 -14.34 4.43 8.27
CA LEU A 166 -13.27 5.26 7.72
C LEU A 166 -13.73 6.67 7.38
N GLU A 167 -14.95 6.83 6.83
CA GLU A 167 -15.56 8.15 6.58
C GLU A 167 -15.75 8.95 7.87
N LYS A 168 -16.19 8.29 8.96
CA LYS A 168 -16.30 8.93 10.28
C LYS A 168 -14.92 9.35 10.81
N GLN A 169 -13.92 8.48 10.70
CA GLN A 169 -12.56 8.78 11.14
C GLN A 169 -11.95 9.93 10.33
N LEU A 170 -12.17 9.96 9.01
CA LEU A 170 -11.77 11.07 8.16
C LEU A 170 -12.43 12.37 8.63
N LYS A 171 -13.74 12.34 8.87
CA LYS A 171 -14.45 13.53 9.34
C LYS A 171 -13.94 14.03 10.69
N GLN A 172 -13.68 13.13 11.63
CA GLN A 172 -13.07 13.46 12.92
C GLN A 172 -11.67 14.06 12.76
N ALA A 173 -10.86 13.52 11.84
CA ALA A 173 -9.53 14.04 11.54
C ALA A 173 -9.59 15.44 10.92
N GLU A 174 -10.51 15.69 9.98
CA GLU A 174 -10.74 17.01 9.38
C GLU A 174 -11.17 18.04 10.43
N ASP A 175 -12.12 17.69 11.30
CA ASP A 175 -12.59 18.58 12.36
C ASP A 175 -11.48 18.87 13.38
N ALA A 176 -10.64 17.86 13.70
CA ALA A 176 -9.47 18.04 14.56
C ALA A 176 -8.40 18.92 13.92
N GLU A 177 -8.15 18.79 12.61
CA GLU A 177 -7.23 19.66 11.87
C GLU A 177 -7.72 21.11 11.90
N GLN A 178 -9.01 21.33 11.66
CA GLN A 178 -9.60 22.67 11.71
C GLN A 178 -9.48 23.26 13.11
N ALA A 179 -9.80 22.49 14.16
CA ALA A 179 -9.63 22.94 15.54
C ALA A 179 -8.17 23.29 15.87
N GLN A 180 -7.19 22.51 15.38
CA GLN A 180 -5.76 22.82 15.56
C GLN A 180 -5.35 24.10 14.83
N ARG A 181 -5.87 24.32 13.61
CA ARG A 181 -5.63 25.57 12.86
C ARG A 181 -6.16 26.79 13.61
N ASP A 182 -7.37 26.70 14.16
CA ASP A 182 -7.97 27.77 14.96
C ASP A 182 -7.16 28.03 16.24
N GLN A 183 -6.63 26.98 16.88
CA GLN A 183 -5.73 27.13 18.03
C GLN A 183 -4.42 27.85 17.67
N ILE A 184 -3.82 27.54 16.51
CA ILE A 184 -2.60 28.24 16.04
C ILE A 184 -2.88 29.73 15.82
N ILE A 185 -4.03 30.09 15.24
CA ILE A 185 -4.42 31.50 15.05
C ILE A 185 -4.50 32.23 16.40
N ILE A 186 -5.16 31.61 17.38
CA ILE A 186 -5.27 32.16 18.74
C ILE A 186 -3.87 32.31 19.38
N ALA A 187 -3.02 31.29 19.26
CA ALA A 187 -1.65 31.31 19.80
C ALA A 187 -0.81 32.42 19.16
N GLN A 188 -0.93 32.64 17.85
CA GLN A 188 -0.26 33.74 17.14
C GLN A 188 -0.76 35.12 17.63
N GLN A 189 -2.06 35.28 17.87
CA GLN A 189 -2.62 36.52 18.40
C GLN A 189 -2.14 36.78 19.84
N GLN A 190 -2.07 35.74 20.67
CA GLN A 190 -1.50 35.83 22.01
C GLN A 190 -0.02 36.19 21.99
N LEU A 191 0.75 35.63 21.05
CA LEU A 191 2.16 35.97 20.86
C LEU A 191 2.33 37.45 20.47
N ALA A 192 1.52 37.95 19.52
CA ALA A 192 1.56 39.34 19.08
C ALA A 192 1.21 40.33 20.21
N SER A 193 0.18 40.02 21.00
CA SER A 193 -0.21 40.84 22.16
C SER A 193 0.85 40.83 23.27
N ALA A 194 1.44 39.66 23.57
CA ALA A 194 2.55 39.54 24.52
C ALA A 194 3.79 40.33 24.06
N GLN A 195 4.12 40.30 22.77
CA GLN A 195 5.23 41.07 22.21
C GLN A 195 5.00 42.57 22.34
N THR A 196 3.77 43.03 22.11
CA THR A 196 3.38 44.44 22.26
C THR A 196 3.49 44.89 23.71
N GLN A 197 3.02 44.06 24.65
CA GLN A 197 3.11 44.33 26.08
C GLN A 197 4.56 44.39 26.56
N LEU A 198 5.43 43.50 26.05
CA LEU A 198 6.85 43.50 26.36
C LEU A 198 7.52 44.79 25.86
N ASN A 199 7.26 45.19 24.62
CA ASN A 199 7.80 46.45 24.08
C ASN A 199 7.37 47.67 24.90
N TYR A 200 6.09 47.74 25.28
CA TYR A 200 5.57 48.83 26.11
C TYR A 200 6.26 48.91 27.48
N SER A 201 6.36 47.77 28.17
CA SER A 201 7.01 47.69 29.48
C SER A 201 8.53 47.99 29.42
N GLN A 202 9.21 47.60 28.34
CA GLN A 202 10.62 47.97 28.10
C GLN A 202 10.79 49.48 27.86
N GLN A 203 9.89 50.11 27.11
CA GLN A 203 9.89 51.56 26.92
C GLN A 203 9.66 52.29 28.25
N GLN A 204 8.68 51.84 29.05
CA GLN A 204 8.39 52.40 30.36
C GLN A 204 9.59 52.26 31.31
N LEU A 205 10.24 51.09 31.34
CA LEU A 205 11.45 50.86 32.12
C LEU A 205 12.57 51.84 31.73
N THR A 206 12.79 52.03 30.43
CA THR A 206 13.80 52.96 29.91
C THR A 206 13.51 54.39 30.36
N PHE A 207 12.25 54.81 30.26
CA PHE A 207 11.82 56.13 30.72
C PHE A 207 12.01 56.31 32.23
N SER A 208 11.59 55.35 33.05
CA SER A 208 11.78 55.40 34.51
C SER A 208 13.26 55.40 34.89
N GLN A 209 14.12 54.67 34.16
CA GLN A 209 15.58 54.71 34.37
C GLN A 209 16.16 56.10 34.12
N GLU A 210 15.76 56.76 33.03
CA GLU A 210 16.23 58.12 32.72
C GLU A 210 15.75 59.13 33.78
N GLN A 211 14.52 58.99 34.27
CA GLN A 211 14.02 59.83 35.37
C GLN A 211 14.82 59.65 36.67
N VAL A 212 15.17 58.42 37.04
CA VAL A 212 16.05 58.16 38.21
C VAL A 212 17.42 58.77 37.99
N ARG A 213 17.98 58.66 36.78
CA ARG A 213 19.26 59.27 36.44
C ARG A 213 19.23 60.79 36.62
N SER A 214 18.21 61.45 36.08
CA SER A 214 18.01 62.89 36.22
C SER A 214 17.81 63.31 37.68
N ALA A 215 16.99 62.57 38.44
CA ALA A 215 16.77 62.83 39.87
C ALA A 215 18.06 62.63 40.70
N THR A 216 18.88 61.63 40.35
CA THR A 216 20.17 61.37 41.01
C THR A 216 21.15 62.52 40.75
N ALA A 217 21.27 62.99 39.51
CA ALA A 217 22.13 64.14 39.18
C ALA A 217 21.67 65.43 39.90
N GLN A 218 20.36 65.63 40.03
CA GLN A 218 19.80 66.74 40.79
C GLN A 218 20.08 66.65 42.31
N LYS A 219 20.07 65.43 42.88
CA LYS A 219 20.46 65.19 44.26
C LYS A 219 21.94 65.52 44.46
N GLU A 220 22.82 65.06 43.57
CA GLU A 220 24.26 65.35 43.62
C GLU A 220 24.52 66.87 43.62
N LEU A 221 23.82 67.64 42.78
CA LEU A 221 23.90 69.09 42.79
C LEU A 221 23.47 69.71 44.12
N SER A 222 22.37 69.22 44.72
CA SER A 222 21.93 69.67 46.05
C SER A 222 22.93 69.30 47.15
N GLU A 223 23.59 68.14 47.06
CA GLU A 223 24.66 67.73 47.98
C GLU A 223 25.88 68.63 47.89
N GLU A 224 26.26 69.05 46.68
CA GLU A 224 27.33 70.04 46.48
C GLU A 224 26.98 71.41 47.11
N GLN A 225 25.74 71.87 46.94
CA GLN A 225 25.26 73.10 47.57
C GLN A 225 25.26 72.99 49.10
N LEU A 226 24.82 71.87 49.66
CA LEU A 226 24.89 71.60 51.08
C LEU A 226 26.33 71.66 51.59
N ALA A 227 27.27 71.01 50.91
CA ALA A 227 28.68 71.03 51.30
C ALA A 227 29.24 72.46 51.35
N LYS A 228 28.87 73.30 50.37
CA LYS A 228 29.22 74.72 50.35
C LYS A 228 28.60 75.49 51.51
N SER A 229 27.30 75.31 51.78
CA SER A 229 26.61 75.93 52.93
C SER A 229 27.22 75.51 54.26
N GLN A 230 27.60 74.24 54.42
CA GLN A 230 28.31 73.74 55.61
C GLN A 230 29.69 74.39 55.78
N GLN A 231 30.43 74.59 54.70
CA GLN A 231 31.72 75.28 54.74
C GLN A 231 31.56 76.74 55.19
N VAL A 232 30.55 77.45 54.68
CA VAL A 232 30.23 78.82 55.10
C VAL A 232 29.84 78.86 56.57
N LEU A 233 28.96 77.95 57.03
CA LEU A 233 28.55 77.86 58.43
C LEU A 233 29.76 77.61 59.35
N LYS A 234 30.63 76.66 59.00
CA LYS A 234 31.86 76.38 59.76
C LYS A 234 32.77 77.60 59.84
N SER A 235 32.87 78.38 58.76
CA SER A 235 33.60 79.65 58.75
C SER A 235 32.98 80.67 59.72
N ASN A 236 31.66 80.85 59.67
CA ASN A 236 30.93 81.78 60.56
C ASN A 236 31.06 81.39 62.04
N GLN A 237 30.94 80.10 62.36
CA GLN A 237 31.16 79.58 63.72
C GLN A 237 32.61 79.83 64.20
N GLY A 238 33.59 79.65 63.31
CA GLY A 238 34.99 79.95 63.61
C GLY A 238 35.27 81.44 63.84
N ILE A 239 34.59 82.34 63.12
CA ILE A 239 34.65 83.79 63.36
C ILE A 239 34.03 84.12 64.72
N LEU A 240 32.83 83.59 65.00
CA LEU A 240 32.14 83.82 66.27
C LEU A 240 33.00 83.38 67.47
N GLY A 241 33.63 82.20 67.40
CA GLY A 241 34.53 81.71 68.44
C GLY A 241 35.76 82.60 68.68
N ARG A 242 36.24 83.32 67.65
CA ARG A 242 37.32 84.32 67.81
C ARG A 242 36.82 85.66 68.35
N LEU A 243 35.56 86.04 68.09
CA LEU A 243 34.97 87.30 68.56
C LEU A 243 34.67 87.30 70.06
N GLY A 244 34.29 86.15 70.63
CA GLY A 244 33.98 86.00 72.06
C GLY A 244 35.00 86.66 73.01
N PRO A 245 36.28 86.23 73.01
CA PRO A 245 37.29 86.81 73.90
C PRO A 245 37.62 88.28 73.57
N LEU A 246 37.46 88.72 72.32
CA LEU A 246 37.70 90.11 71.91
C LEU A 246 36.61 91.07 72.43
N VAL A 247 35.36 90.60 72.54
CA VAL A 247 34.25 91.36 73.14
C VAL A 247 34.40 91.43 74.67
N GLU A 248 34.78 90.33 75.33
CA GLU A 248 35.05 90.31 76.78
C GLU A 248 36.18 91.28 77.18
N GLN A 249 37.17 91.46 76.30
CA GLN A 249 38.27 92.42 76.48
C GLN A 249 37.93 93.85 76.05
N GLY A 250 36.69 94.11 75.60
CA GLY A 250 36.22 95.43 75.15
C GLY A 250 36.82 95.92 73.83
N ALA A 251 37.56 95.07 73.11
CA ALA A 251 38.22 95.41 71.84
C ALA A 251 37.24 95.49 70.66
N ILE A 252 36.05 94.89 70.79
CA ILE A 252 34.99 94.85 69.77
C ILE A 252 33.63 95.12 70.41
N ALA A 253 32.73 95.78 69.69
CA ALA A 253 31.37 96.03 70.12
C ALA A 253 30.54 94.74 70.21
N GLU A 254 29.75 94.58 71.27
CA GLU A 254 28.87 93.41 71.50
C GLU A 254 27.86 93.19 70.35
N LEU A 255 27.40 94.28 69.72
CA LEU A 255 26.56 94.23 68.52
C LEU A 255 27.21 93.46 67.36
N GLN A 256 28.55 93.46 67.22
CA GLN A 256 29.22 92.67 66.17
C GLN A 256 29.15 91.17 66.46
N ARG A 257 29.23 90.76 67.74
CA ARG A 257 29.03 89.36 68.14
C ARG A 257 27.59 88.91 67.85
N GLU A 258 26.60 89.70 68.25
CA GLU A 258 25.18 89.40 67.99
C GLU A 258 24.88 89.25 66.50
N ARG A 259 25.43 90.13 65.63
CA ARG A 259 25.29 89.98 64.18
C ARG A 259 25.90 88.67 63.68
N GLN A 260 27.07 88.31 64.17
CA GLN A 260 27.73 87.07 63.79
C GLN A 260 26.95 85.84 64.28
N GLU A 261 26.34 85.88 65.47
CA GLU A 261 25.41 84.85 65.97
C GLU A 261 24.21 84.70 65.02
N GLN A 262 23.61 85.80 64.57
CA GLN A 262 22.54 85.75 63.57
C GLN A 262 22.99 85.11 62.25
N ASP A 263 24.21 85.39 61.78
CA ASP A 263 24.75 84.77 60.56
C ASP A 263 25.03 83.27 60.73
N VAL A 264 25.42 82.83 61.94
CA VAL A 264 25.51 81.39 62.27
C VAL A 264 24.12 80.75 62.25
N PHE A 265 23.13 81.35 62.92
CA PHE A 265 21.75 80.85 62.90
C PHE A 265 21.14 80.79 61.49
N ARG A 266 21.44 81.78 60.63
CA ARG A 266 21.04 81.76 59.21
C ARG A 266 21.70 80.60 58.47
N GLY A 267 23.00 80.39 58.65
CA GLY A 267 23.73 79.28 58.05
C GLY A 267 23.23 77.90 58.50
N GLU A 268 22.90 77.74 59.79
CA GLU A 268 22.28 76.52 60.32
C GLU A 268 20.93 76.24 59.66
N ASN A 269 20.07 77.26 59.56
CA ASN A 269 18.79 77.13 58.88
C ASN A 269 18.94 76.80 57.38
N GLU A 270 19.93 77.37 56.69
CA GLU A 270 20.22 77.01 55.29
C GLU A 270 20.66 75.55 55.14
N VAL A 271 21.57 75.08 56.01
CA VAL A 271 22.01 73.68 56.03
C VAL A 271 20.84 72.73 56.27
N ILE A 272 19.97 73.03 57.23
CA ILE A 272 18.77 72.23 57.52
C ILE A 272 17.83 72.19 56.30
N LYS A 273 17.59 73.34 55.65
CA LYS A 273 16.76 73.40 54.44
C LYS A 273 17.32 72.55 53.30
N GLN A 274 18.63 72.62 53.07
CA GLN A 274 19.30 71.84 52.02
C GLN A 274 19.27 70.33 52.34
N GLN A 275 19.48 69.94 53.60
CA GLN A 275 19.35 68.54 54.05
C GLN A 275 17.94 67.99 53.83
N GLU A 276 16.90 68.77 54.19
CA GLU A 276 15.51 68.35 53.97
C GLU A 276 15.21 68.20 52.47
N GLN A 277 15.71 69.11 51.63
CA GLN A 277 15.55 69.00 50.17
C GLN A 277 16.24 67.73 49.62
N ILE A 278 17.44 67.39 50.09
CA ILE A 278 18.13 66.16 49.69
C ILE A 278 17.33 64.94 50.12
N LYS A 279 16.82 64.92 51.35
CA LYS A 279 16.00 63.82 51.87
C LYS A 279 14.70 63.62 51.08
N GLN A 280 14.06 64.70 50.66
CA GLN A 280 12.90 64.63 49.77
C GLN A 280 13.27 64.02 48.42
N ARG A 281 14.37 64.47 47.79
CA ARG A 281 14.87 63.88 46.53
C ARG A 281 15.24 62.41 46.68
N GLU A 282 15.83 62.00 47.81
CA GLU A 282 16.10 60.59 48.11
C GLU A 282 14.82 59.76 48.18
N GLY A 283 13.77 60.29 48.82
CA GLY A 283 12.44 59.68 48.84
C GLY A 283 11.88 59.47 47.42
N GLU A 284 11.96 60.49 46.57
CA GLU A 284 11.53 60.40 45.17
C GLU A 284 12.33 59.37 44.37
N ILE A 285 13.66 59.34 44.51
CA ILE A 285 14.52 58.35 43.85
C ILE A 285 14.15 56.94 44.27
N ASN A 286 13.93 56.72 45.58
CA ASN A 286 13.53 55.42 46.11
C ASN A 286 12.17 54.98 45.60
N ALA A 287 11.19 55.89 45.52
CA ALA A 287 9.88 55.61 44.94
C ALA A 287 9.99 55.19 43.46
N ARG A 288 10.74 55.96 42.65
CA ARG A 288 10.97 55.65 41.23
C ARG A 288 11.76 54.35 41.02
N ARG A 289 12.72 54.03 41.90
CA ARG A 289 13.41 52.73 41.90
C ARG A 289 12.45 51.58 42.21
N GLY A 290 11.45 51.81 43.06
CA GLY A 290 10.34 50.88 43.29
C GLY A 290 9.54 50.61 42.00
N GLU A 291 9.20 51.66 41.25
CA GLU A 291 8.53 51.53 39.95
C GLU A 291 9.37 50.75 38.94
N ILE A 292 10.68 51.01 38.85
CA ILE A 292 11.61 50.24 38.01
C ILE A 292 11.56 48.75 38.35
N ASN A 293 11.59 48.40 39.64
CA ASN A 293 11.53 47.00 40.06
C ASN A 293 10.19 46.36 39.69
N LYS A 294 9.07 47.10 39.80
CA LYS A 294 7.76 46.66 39.33
C LYS A 294 7.75 46.40 37.82
N SER A 295 8.23 47.35 37.01
CA SER A 295 8.32 47.20 35.56
C SER A 295 9.23 46.03 35.15
N ARG A 296 10.33 45.79 35.87
CA ARG A 296 11.18 44.60 35.66
C ARG A 296 10.42 43.29 35.96
N GLY A 297 9.61 43.26 37.01
CA GLY A 297 8.75 42.12 37.30
C GLY A 297 7.70 41.87 36.22
N GLU A 298 7.10 42.94 35.68
CA GLU A 298 6.15 42.87 34.57
C GLU A 298 6.83 42.34 33.29
N ILE A 299 8.04 42.81 32.97
CA ILE A 299 8.86 42.31 31.85
C ILE A 299 9.13 40.82 32.00
N ASN A 300 9.64 40.36 33.15
CA ASN A 300 9.90 38.94 33.39
C ASN A 300 8.63 38.10 33.19
N THR A 301 7.48 38.59 33.68
CA THR A 301 6.20 37.90 33.51
C THR A 301 5.78 37.86 32.04
N ALA A 302 5.98 38.95 31.31
CA ALA A 302 5.71 39.02 29.87
C ALA A 302 6.62 38.08 29.08
N GLU A 303 7.91 38.00 29.39
CA GLU A 303 8.87 37.08 28.75
C GLU A 303 8.51 35.61 28.98
N VAL A 304 8.06 35.25 30.18
CA VAL A 304 7.54 33.90 30.46
C VAL A 304 6.30 33.59 29.63
N LYS A 305 5.34 34.52 29.55
CA LYS A 305 4.15 34.36 28.69
C LYS A 305 4.54 34.20 27.22
N LEU A 306 5.53 34.97 26.77
CA LEU A 306 6.01 34.96 25.40
C LEU A 306 6.70 33.63 25.06
N THR A 307 7.46 33.08 25.99
CA THR A 307 8.08 31.76 25.87
C THR A 307 7.02 30.66 25.74
N ARG A 308 6.02 30.67 26.64
CA ARG A 308 4.89 29.72 26.57
C ARG A 308 4.09 29.84 25.28
N ALA A 309 3.83 31.08 24.83
CA ALA A 309 3.13 31.31 23.56
C ALA A 309 3.93 30.80 22.35
N ARG A 310 5.27 30.98 22.35
CA ARG A 310 6.15 30.42 21.30
C ARG A 310 6.14 28.90 21.29
N GLU A 311 6.16 28.26 22.46
CA GLU A 311 6.05 26.79 22.57
C GLU A 311 4.70 26.30 22.05
N SER A 312 3.61 26.99 22.38
CA SER A 312 2.27 26.68 21.88
C SER A 312 2.09 26.86 20.37
N CYS A 313 2.91 27.69 19.71
CA CYS A 313 2.93 27.83 18.25
C CYS A 313 3.82 26.78 17.55
N ARG A 314 4.69 26.09 18.29
CA ARG A 314 5.69 25.15 17.74
C ARG A 314 5.20 23.70 17.75
N ASN A 315 4.32 23.38 18.70
CA ASN A 315 3.66 22.09 18.82
C ASN A 315 2.28 22.15 18.13
#